data_AF-A0A2M8AY64-F1
#
_entry.id   AF-A0A2M8AY64-F1
#
_cell.length_a   1.000
_cell.length_b   1.000
_cell.length_c   1.000
_cell.angle_alpha   90.00
_cell.angle_beta   90.00
_cell.angle_gamma   90.00
#
_symmetry.space_group_name_H-M   'P 1'
#
loop_
_entity.id
_entity.type
_entity.pdbx_description
1 polymer ?
#
loop_
_entity_poly.entity_id
_entity_poly.type
_entity_poly.pdbx_seq_one_letter_code
_entity_poly.pdbx_strand_id
1 'polypeptide(L)' 'MTTSTATFVNIGERTNVTGSARFKDLILGDDYEAAVEVARQQVENGAQIIDINMDEGLLDAEA' A
#
# COMPACT_ATOMS: atom_id res chain seq x y z
N MET A 1 -32.55 4.94 -5.26
CA MET A 1 -31.30 5.41 -4.63
C MET A 1 -30.32 5.71 -5.76
N THR A 2 -29.89 6.95 -5.90
CA THR A 2 -28.79 7.27 -6.83
C THR A 2 -27.50 6.89 -6.14
N THR A 3 -26.84 5.83 -6.60
CA THR A 3 -25.49 5.50 -6.15
C THR A 3 -24.58 6.63 -6.62
N SER A 4 -24.18 7.49 -5.69
CA SER A 4 -23.16 8.50 -5.95
C SER A 4 -21.84 7.76 -6.15
N THR A 5 -21.40 7.66 -7.39
CA THR A 5 -20.05 7.24 -7.72
C THR A 5 -19.11 8.42 -7.46
N ALA A 6 -18.03 8.16 -6.72
CA ALA A 6 -16.98 9.15 -6.53
C ALA A 6 -16.42 9.56 -7.91
N THR A 7 -16.37 10.87 -8.17
CA THR A 7 -15.80 11.42 -9.42
C THR A 7 -14.28 11.42 -9.44
N PHE A 8 -13.65 11.24 -8.28
CA PHE A 8 -12.22 11.03 -8.12
C PHE A 8 -11.96 10.00 -7.03
N VAL A 9 -10.99 9.12 -7.25
CA VAL A 9 -10.61 8.04 -6.34
C VAL A 9 -9.13 8.15 -6.03
N ASN A 10 -8.81 8.49 -4.78
CA ASN A 10 -7.45 8.46 -4.27
C ASN A 10 -7.03 7.00 -4.01
N ILE A 11 -5.92 6.59 -4.62
CA ILE A 11 -5.28 5.30 -4.37
C ILE A 11 -4.05 5.56 -3.49
N GLY A 12 -4.00 4.96 -2.30
CA GLY A 12 -2.85 5.04 -1.41
C GLY A 12 -1.72 4.15 -1.91
N GLU A 13 -0.58 4.74 -2.25
CA GLU A 13 0.58 4.07 -2.87
C GLU A 13 1.68 3.64 -1.87
N ARG A 14 1.59 4.02 -0.59
CA ARG A 14 2.72 3.91 0.36
C ARG A 14 2.95 2.49 0.90
N THR A 15 2.02 1.58 0.64
CA THR A 15 2.07 0.14 0.93
C THR A 15 2.76 -0.61 -0.20
N ASN A 16 3.96 -0.15 -0.55
CA ASN A 16 4.73 -0.61 -1.69
C ASN A 16 6.20 -0.82 -1.28
N VAL A 17 6.67 -2.06 -1.32
CA VAL A 17 8.03 -2.45 -0.92
C VAL A 17 9.09 -1.78 -1.81
N THR A 18 8.86 -1.67 -3.12
CA THR A 18 9.78 -0.98 -4.03
C THR A 18 9.75 0.55 -3.84
N GLY A 19 8.57 1.12 -3.60
CA GLY A 19 8.33 2.57 -3.61
C GLY A 19 8.45 3.28 -2.26
N SER A 20 8.44 2.54 -1.14
CA SER A 20 8.39 3.09 0.22
C SER A 20 9.46 2.44 1.09
N ALA A 21 10.55 3.18 1.37
CA ALA A 21 11.62 2.71 2.25
C ALA A 21 11.09 2.28 3.62
N ARG A 22 10.19 3.07 4.22
CA ARG A 22 9.55 2.72 5.50
C ARG A 22 8.77 1.42 5.39
N PHE A 23 7.95 1.24 4.36
CA PHE A 23 7.13 0.03 4.24
C PHE A 23 8.01 -1.20 3.97
N LYS A 24 9.04 -1.07 3.14
CA LYS A 24 10.05 -2.10 2.93
C LYS A 24 10.70 -2.56 4.23
N ASP A 25 11.19 -1.62 5.03
CA ASP A 25 11.87 -1.94 6.29
C ASP A 25 10.95 -2.70 7.27
N LEU A 26 9.65 -2.34 7.28
CA LEU A 26 8.64 -3.03 8.09
C LEU A 26 8.37 -4.46 7.58
N ILE A 27 8.22 -4.64 6.26
CA ILE A 27 7.96 -5.96 5.67
C ILE A 27 9.18 -6.88 5.83
N LEU A 28 10.40 -6.40 5.54
CA LEU A 28 11.62 -7.19 5.71
C LEU A 28 11.95 -7.49 7.18
N GLY A 29 11.46 -6.66 8.10
CA GLY A 29 11.57 -6.85 9.53
C GLY A 29 10.44 -7.68 10.16
N ASP A 30 9.51 -8.23 9.36
CA ASP A 30 8.31 -8.96 9.81
C ASP A 30 7.40 -8.15 10.76
N ASP A 31 7.49 -6.81 10.75
CA ASP A 31 6.64 -5.93 11.55
C ASP A 31 5.34 -5.58 10.81
N TYR A 32 4.49 -6.60 10.67
CA TYR A 32 3.23 -6.50 9.95
C TYR A 32 2.21 -5.60 10.65
N GLU A 33 2.27 -5.48 11.99
CA GLU A 33 1.39 -4.58 12.73
C GLU A 33 1.66 -3.13 12.34
N ALA A 34 2.92 -2.70 12.36
CA ALA A 34 3.29 -1.35 11.91
C ALA A 34 3.06 -1.16 10.39
N ALA A 35 3.17 -2.23 9.58
CA ALA A 35 2.86 -2.17 8.16
C ALA A 35 1.36 -1.90 7.90
N VAL A 36 0.46 -2.55 8.64
CA VAL A 36 -0.99 -2.28 8.61
C VAL A 36 -1.27 -0.83 9.01
N GLU A 37 -0.52 -0.29 9.95
CA GLU A 37 -0.64 1.11 10.34
C GLU A 37 -0.30 2.10 9.23
N VAL A 38 0.63 1.76 8.32
CA VAL A 38 0.86 2.55 7.10
C VAL A 38 -0.39 2.58 6.22
N ALA A 39 -1.07 1.45 6.05
CA ALA A 39 -2.32 1.38 5.29
C ALA A 39 -3.44 2.19 5.97
N ARG A 40 -3.61 2.03 7.30
CA ARG A 40 -4.62 2.76 8.07
C ARG A 40 -4.45 4.27 7.96
N GLN A 41 -3.21 4.76 8.10
CA GLN A 41 -2.90 6.18 7.94
C GLN A 41 -3.26 6.70 6.53
N GLN A 42 -3.14 5.90 5.48
CA GLN A 42 -3.55 6.32 4.14
C GLN A 42 -5.08 6.46 4.03
N VAL A 43 -5.83 5.53 4.62
CA VAL A 43 -7.31 5.61 4.69
C VAL A 43 -7.76 6.86 5.45
N GLU A 44 -7.16 7.11 6.62
CA GLU A 44 -7.45 8.30 7.44
C GLU A 44 -7.13 9.61 6.72
N ASN A 45 -6.15 9.58 5.81
CA ASN A 45 -5.78 10.72 4.96
C ASN A 45 -6.55 10.78 3.63
N GLY A 46 -7.61 9.99 3.46
CA GLY A 46 -8.56 10.10 2.35
C GLY A 46 -8.31 9.15 1.17
N ALA A 47 -7.41 8.17 1.31
CA ALA A 47 -7.32 7.08 0.34
C ALA A 47 -8.58 6.21 0.41
N GLN A 48 -9.22 5.99 -0.74
CA GLN A 48 -10.43 5.15 -0.85
C GLN A 48 -10.05 3.71 -1.21
N ILE A 49 -8.91 3.53 -1.86
CA ILE A 49 -8.32 2.24 -2.23
C ILE A 49 -6.87 2.27 -1.75
N ILE A 50 -6.35 1.12 -1.33
CA ILE A 50 -4.94 0.94 -0.99
C ILE A 50 -4.33 0.02 -2.04
N ASP A 51 -3.26 0.47 -2.68
CA ASP A 51 -2.45 -0.36 -3.57
C ASP A 51 -1.43 -1.15 -2.75
N ILE A 52 -1.28 -2.45 -3.01
CA ILE A 52 -0.35 -3.31 -2.28
C ILE A 52 0.67 -3.86 -3.27
N ASN A 53 1.94 -3.53 -3.05
CA ASN A 53 3.05 -4.07 -3.82
C ASN A 53 4.08 -4.68 -2.86
N MET A 54 4.30 -5.99 -2.99
CA MET A 54 5.23 -6.76 -2.16
C MET A 54 6.51 -7.13 -2.91
N ASP A 55 6.70 -6.62 -4.12
CA ASP A 55 7.89 -6.87 -4.93
C ASP A 55 9.02 -5.99 -4.41
N GLU A 56 10.13 -6.59 -3.99
CA GLU A 56 11.37 -5.90 -3.57
C GLU A 56 12.31 -5.61 -4.75
N GLY A 57 12.07 -6.24 -5.90
CA GLY A 57 12.85 -6.14 -7.12
C GLY A 57 12.22 -6.94 -8.25
N LEU A 58 12.48 -6.54 -9.49
CA LEU A 58 11.95 -7.15 -10.71
C LEU A 58 12.66 -8.48 -11.07
N LEU A 59 13.00 -9.31 -10.08
CA LEU A 59 13.79 -10.55 -10.15
C LEU A 59 13.40 -11.37 -8.89
N ASP A 60 12.65 -12.47 -8.96
CA ASP A 60 13.06 -13.75 -9.54
C ASP A 60 11.98 -14.34 -10.45
N ALA A 61 12.22 -14.30 -11.77
CA ALA A 61 11.62 -15.28 -12.65
C ALA A 61 12.42 -16.58 -12.49
N GLU A 62 11.83 -17.62 -11.87
CA GLU A 62 12.33 -18.97 -12.10
C GLU A 62 12.26 -19.25 -13.60
N ALA A 63 13.41 -19.63 -14.18
CA ALA A 63 13.53 -20.05 -15.58
C ALA A 63 13.00 -21.47 -15.78
#